data_AF-A0A1J7B9I6-F1
#
_entry.id   AF-A0A1J7B9I6-F1
#
_cell.length_a   1.000
_cell.length_b   1.000
_cell.length_c   1.000
_cell.angle_alpha   90.00
_cell.angle_beta   90.00
_cell.angle_gamma   90.00
#
_symmetry.space_group_name_H-M   'P 1'
#
loop_
_entity.id
_entity.type
_entity.pdbx_description
1 polymer ?
#
loop_
_entity_poly.entity_id
_entity_poly.type
_entity_poly.pdbx_seq_one_letter_code
_entity_poly.pdbx_strand_id
1 'polypeptide(L)'
;MTAFRAAAAAVGAVAAVAVLAGCGGSSGAGTHGSSAAAPSASASHAVTRAEARTRGGGRDCIDLTVSSAVKKQVTVAYGKSQRPRLTDIAPVADTFYYGRCGDVDYASARFRLAPGATETEEVAMQDEGSVRKYLRYTPGSGWAYLGSDGFPSRGGCAAVVPAGLATAWMGCR
;
A
#
# COMPACT_ATOMS: atom_id res chain seq x y z
N MET A 1 -38.47 31.45 -17.81
CA MET A 1 -39.07 32.50 -16.96
C MET A 1 -38.74 32.16 -15.52
N THR A 2 -38.12 33.13 -14.82
CA THR A 2 -37.99 33.28 -13.35
C THR A 2 -37.22 32.21 -12.53
N ALA A 3 -36.40 32.49 -11.52
CA ALA A 3 -35.45 33.56 -11.17
C ALA A 3 -34.70 33.09 -9.88
N PHE A 4 -33.42 33.48 -9.80
CA PHE A 4 -32.52 33.69 -8.64
C PHE A 4 -32.95 33.38 -7.19
N ARG A 5 -32.00 32.81 -6.43
CA ARG A 5 -31.51 33.42 -5.16
C ARG A 5 -30.08 32.99 -4.82
N ALA A 6 -29.27 33.97 -4.42
CA ALA A 6 -27.86 33.92 -4.03
C ALA A 6 -27.69 34.34 -2.55
N ALA A 7 -26.59 33.90 -1.91
CA ALA A 7 -25.85 34.57 -0.81
C ALA A 7 -24.57 33.73 -0.54
N ALA A 8 -23.32 34.18 -0.75
CA ALA A 8 -22.51 35.14 0.04
C ALA A 8 -22.33 34.72 1.51
N ALA A 9 -21.20 34.79 2.20
CA ALA A 9 -19.76 34.98 1.96
C ALA A 9 -19.12 34.85 3.36
N ALA A 10 -17.91 34.31 3.50
CA ALA A 10 -17.09 34.59 4.69
C ALA A 10 -15.60 34.42 4.36
N VAL A 11 -14.92 35.56 4.38
CA VAL A 11 -13.47 35.76 4.29
C VAL A 11 -12.88 35.57 5.70
N GLY A 12 -11.75 34.88 5.83
CA GLY A 12 -11.11 34.64 7.13
C GLY A 12 -9.57 34.64 7.06
N ALA A 13 -9.02 35.85 7.25
CA ALA A 13 -7.69 36.25 7.75
C ALA A 13 -6.43 35.36 7.57
N VAL A 14 -5.44 36.00 6.95
CA VAL A 14 -4.01 35.66 6.89
C VAL A 14 -3.35 35.90 8.27
N ALA A 15 -2.55 34.96 8.75
CA ALA A 15 -1.59 35.20 9.84
C ALA A 15 -0.20 34.72 9.40
N ALA A 16 0.65 35.68 9.04
CA ALA A 16 2.07 35.48 8.81
C ALA A 16 2.80 35.53 10.15
N VAL A 17 3.61 34.50 10.43
CA VAL A 17 4.62 34.54 11.50
C VAL A 17 5.98 34.40 10.85
N ALA A 18 6.76 35.47 10.92
CA ALA A 18 8.17 35.53 10.57
C ALA A 18 9.03 35.46 11.84
N VAL A 19 10.36 35.51 11.65
CA VAL A 19 11.48 35.56 12.62
C VAL A 19 11.86 34.18 13.21
N LEU A 20 13.11 33.68 13.20
CA LEU A 20 14.44 34.31 13.33
C LEU A 20 15.55 33.61 12.53
N ALA A 21 16.50 34.45 12.13
CA ALA A 21 17.79 34.13 11.52
C ALA A 21 18.74 33.40 12.48
N GLY A 22 19.56 32.50 11.92
CA GLY A 22 20.74 31.92 12.56
C GLY A 22 21.84 31.72 11.51
N CYS A 23 22.89 32.54 11.60
CA CYS A 23 24.09 32.49 10.77
C CYS A 23 25.12 31.49 11.33
N GLY A 24 25.85 30.82 10.43
CA GLY A 24 27.05 30.02 10.72
C GLY A 24 27.07 28.78 9.81
N GLY A 25 27.84 28.69 8.73
CA GLY A 25 29.19 29.20 8.50
C GLY A 25 30.18 28.08 8.76
N SER A 26 30.48 27.25 7.75
CA SER A 26 31.75 26.54 7.61
C SER A 26 31.89 26.01 6.18
N SER A 27 32.71 26.73 5.42
CA SER A 27 33.28 26.30 4.15
C SER A 27 34.31 25.20 4.41
N GLY A 28 34.19 24.08 3.70
CA GLY A 28 35.22 23.07 3.59
C GLY A 28 35.35 22.66 2.13
N ALA A 29 36.23 23.34 1.40
CA ALA A 29 36.68 22.93 0.08
C ALA A 29 37.65 21.75 0.24
N GLY A 30 37.37 20.64 -0.44
CA GLY A 30 38.24 19.48 -0.55
C GLY A 30 38.11 18.90 -1.95
N THR A 31 39.20 18.98 -2.68
CA THR A 31 39.40 18.73 -4.11
C THR A 31 39.50 17.24 -4.48
N HIS A 32 39.05 16.94 -5.70
CA HIS A 32 39.50 15.90 -6.64
C HIS A 32 39.49 14.41 -6.24
N GLY A 33 38.82 13.61 -7.09
CA GLY A 33 39.05 12.17 -7.18
C GLY A 33 38.03 11.45 -8.05
N SER A 34 38.17 11.52 -9.37
CA SER A 34 37.51 10.57 -10.28
C SER A 34 38.03 9.17 -10.02
N SER A 35 37.14 8.21 -9.75
CA SER A 35 37.37 6.79 -10.02
C SER A 35 36.04 6.07 -10.14
N ALA A 36 35.75 5.62 -11.36
CA ALA A 36 34.73 4.64 -11.65
C ALA A 36 35.11 3.30 -11.00
N ALA A 37 34.18 2.69 -10.27
CA ALA A 37 34.24 1.28 -9.92
C ALA A 37 32.81 0.71 -9.98
N ALA A 38 32.67 -0.36 -10.76
CA ALA A 38 31.45 -1.09 -11.03
C ALA A 38 30.82 -1.69 -9.75
N PRO A 39 29.50 -1.97 -9.74
CA PRO A 39 28.87 -2.64 -8.61
C PRO A 39 29.37 -4.09 -8.50
N SER A 40 30.11 -4.37 -7.42
CA SER A 40 30.38 -5.75 -7.00
C SER A 40 29.09 -6.35 -6.44
N ALA A 41 28.58 -7.35 -7.16
CA ALA A 41 27.62 -8.30 -6.65
C ALA A 41 28.21 -8.98 -5.40
N SER A 42 27.48 -8.94 -4.28
CA SER A 42 27.64 -9.89 -3.19
C SER A 42 26.29 -10.53 -2.96
N ALA A 43 26.20 -11.75 -3.50
CA ALA A 43 25.18 -12.71 -3.21
C ALA A 43 25.27 -13.19 -1.75
N SER A 44 24.19 -13.85 -1.33
CA SER A 44 24.11 -14.83 -0.24
C SER A 44 23.75 -14.28 1.15
N HIS A 45 22.44 -14.13 1.37
CA HIS A 45 21.80 -14.87 2.47
C HIS A 45 20.57 -15.60 1.89
N ALA A 46 20.81 -16.84 1.47
CA ALA A 46 19.76 -17.82 1.27
C ALA A 46 19.13 -18.10 2.64
N VAL A 47 17.97 -17.48 2.90
CA VAL A 47 17.04 -18.03 3.87
C VAL A 47 16.18 -19.02 3.11
N THR A 48 16.60 -20.28 3.16
CA THR A 48 15.78 -21.43 2.82
C THR A 48 14.62 -21.48 3.81
N ARG A 49 13.58 -20.66 3.61
CA ARG A 49 12.33 -20.83 4.35
C ARG A 49 11.56 -21.93 3.64
N ALA A 50 11.57 -23.08 4.31
CA ALA A 50 10.87 -24.29 3.96
C ALA A 50 9.50 -24.02 3.32
N GLU A 51 9.25 -24.79 2.26
CA GLU A 51 7.95 -25.02 1.64
C GLU A 51 6.87 -25.20 2.73
N ALA A 52 6.16 -24.13 3.05
CA ALA A 52 4.93 -24.23 3.83
C ALA A 52 3.83 -24.71 2.88
N ARG A 53 3.86 -26.00 2.53
CA ARG A 53 2.67 -26.70 2.01
C ARG A 53 1.68 -26.88 3.16
N THR A 54 1.10 -25.78 3.62
CA THR A 54 -0.08 -25.85 4.48
C THR A 54 -1.26 -26.19 3.56
N ARG A 55 -1.57 -27.48 3.43
CA ARG A 55 -2.83 -27.95 2.84
C ARG A 55 -3.98 -27.54 3.78
N GLY A 56 -4.42 -26.28 3.67
CA GLY A 56 -5.63 -25.77 4.31
C GLY A 56 -6.85 -26.20 3.50
N GLY A 57 -7.73 -26.99 4.11
CA GLY A 57 -8.89 -27.63 3.49
C GLY A 57 -9.85 -26.67 2.78
N GLY A 58 -10.03 -26.92 1.49
CA GLY A 58 -10.89 -26.21 0.53
C GLY A 58 -10.22 -26.35 -0.83
N ARG A 59 -10.46 -27.50 -1.49
CA ARG A 59 -9.46 -28.34 -2.19
C ARG A 59 -8.46 -27.73 -3.19
N ASP A 60 -8.55 -26.47 -3.59
CA ASP A 60 -7.62 -25.85 -4.55
C ASP A 60 -7.03 -24.51 -4.10
N CYS A 61 -7.12 -24.17 -2.80
CA CYS A 61 -6.54 -22.95 -2.27
C CYS A 61 -5.08 -23.14 -1.82
N ILE A 62 -4.17 -22.30 -2.30
CA ILE A 62 -2.74 -22.33 -1.96
C ILE A 62 -2.21 -20.94 -1.62
N ASP A 63 -1.36 -20.86 -0.60
CA ASP A 63 -0.54 -19.67 -0.36
C ASP A 63 0.58 -19.60 -1.40
N LEU A 64 0.88 -18.40 -1.87
CA LEU A 64 1.85 -18.15 -2.92
C LEU A 64 2.93 -17.20 -2.43
N THR A 65 4.14 -17.38 -2.96
CA THR A 65 5.26 -16.48 -2.64
C THR A 65 4.97 -15.08 -3.16
N VAL A 66 5.08 -14.09 -2.28
CA VAL A 66 4.86 -12.69 -2.63
C VAL A 66 6.09 -12.13 -3.37
N SER A 67 5.98 -11.95 -4.69
CA SER A 67 7.00 -11.29 -5.49
C SER A 67 6.86 -9.75 -5.44
N SER A 68 7.95 -9.04 -5.74
CA SER A 68 7.95 -7.57 -5.87
C SER A 68 7.01 -7.08 -6.98
N ALA A 69 6.88 -7.85 -8.06
CA ALA A 69 5.96 -7.56 -9.17
C ALA A 69 4.50 -7.61 -8.71
N VAL A 70 4.10 -8.66 -7.98
CA VAL A 70 2.73 -8.78 -7.44
C VAL A 70 2.46 -7.65 -6.46
N LYS A 71 3.37 -7.36 -5.53
CA LYS A 71 3.24 -6.20 -4.62
C LYS A 71 2.99 -4.91 -5.40
N LYS A 72 3.83 -4.61 -6.39
CA LYS A 72 3.70 -3.40 -7.22
C LYS A 72 2.35 -3.34 -7.94
N GLN A 73 1.92 -4.42 -8.59
CA GLN A 73 0.66 -4.46 -9.33
C GLN A 73 -0.55 -4.27 -8.41
N VAL A 74 -0.56 -4.92 -7.25
CA VAL A 74 -1.62 -4.80 -6.25
C VAL A 74 -1.68 -3.39 -5.67
N THR A 75 -0.53 -2.78 -5.34
CA THR A 75 -0.47 -1.38 -4.88
C THR A 75 -1.04 -0.42 -5.91
N VAL A 76 -0.64 -0.55 -7.18
CA VAL A 76 -1.14 0.30 -8.27
C VAL A 76 -2.64 0.12 -8.46
N ALA A 77 -3.14 -1.12 -8.39
CA ALA A 77 -4.56 -1.40 -8.55
C ALA A 77 -5.40 -0.79 -7.42
N TYR A 78 -4.96 -0.95 -6.17
CA TYR A 78 -5.61 -0.33 -5.02
C TYR A 78 -5.58 1.20 -5.10
N GLY A 79 -4.42 1.80 -5.41
CA GLY A 79 -4.30 3.25 -5.53
C GLY A 79 -5.20 3.85 -6.61
N LYS A 80 -5.38 3.13 -7.74
CA LYS A 80 -6.30 3.51 -8.81
C LYS A 80 -7.78 3.41 -8.45
N SER A 81 -8.15 2.50 -7.54
CA SER A 81 -9.56 2.33 -7.14
C SER A 81 -10.06 3.41 -6.19
N GLN A 82 -9.15 4.18 -5.57
CA GLN A 82 -9.50 5.23 -4.63
C GLN A 82 -9.93 6.54 -5.31
N ARG A 83 -10.68 7.35 -4.55
CA ARG A 83 -11.12 8.69 -4.93
C ARG A 83 -10.91 9.63 -3.73
N PRO A 84 -9.93 10.55 -3.77
CA PRO A 84 -8.92 10.75 -4.82
C PRO A 84 -8.02 9.53 -5.03
N ARG A 85 -7.35 9.45 -6.20
CA ARG A 85 -6.40 8.37 -6.46
C ARG A 85 -5.19 8.50 -5.54
N LEU A 86 -4.69 7.37 -5.07
CA LEU A 86 -3.47 7.30 -4.28
C LEU A 86 -2.32 6.85 -5.18
N THR A 87 -1.30 7.67 -5.32
CA THR A 87 -0.09 7.37 -6.09
C THR A 87 1.08 7.02 -5.19
N ASP A 88 1.13 7.60 -4.00
CA ASP A 88 2.26 7.54 -3.09
C ASP A 88 1.91 6.67 -1.88
N ILE A 89 1.70 5.38 -2.14
CA ILE A 89 1.38 4.37 -1.14
C ILE A 89 2.27 3.13 -1.27
N ALA A 90 2.47 2.45 -0.14
CA ALA A 90 3.18 1.19 -0.06
C ALA A 90 2.47 0.22 0.89
N PRO A 91 2.54 -1.10 0.63
CA PRO A 91 2.04 -2.07 1.60
C PRO A 91 2.88 -2.01 2.88
N VAL A 92 2.23 -2.13 4.03
CA VAL A 92 2.90 -2.27 5.32
C VAL A 92 3.66 -3.60 5.33
N ALA A 93 4.91 -3.59 5.80
CA ALA A 93 5.73 -4.78 5.92
C ALA A 93 5.00 -5.89 6.70
N ASP A 94 5.20 -7.14 6.29
CA ASP A 94 4.62 -8.33 6.91
C ASP A 94 3.08 -8.39 6.97
N THR A 95 2.39 -7.51 6.26
CA THR A 95 0.91 -7.55 6.14
C THR A 95 0.42 -8.05 4.80
N PHE A 96 1.32 -8.34 3.85
CA PHE A 96 0.96 -8.72 2.49
C PHE A 96 0.80 -10.23 2.35
N TYR A 97 -0.41 -10.67 2.06
CA TYR A 97 -0.76 -12.06 1.75
C TYR A 97 -1.07 -12.20 0.26
N TYR A 98 -0.66 -13.32 -0.34
CA TYR A 98 -0.93 -13.64 -1.75
C TYR A 98 -1.18 -15.12 -1.90
N GLY A 99 -2.17 -15.49 -2.69
CA GLY A 99 -2.57 -16.88 -2.82
C GLY A 99 -3.55 -17.06 -3.95
N ARG A 100 -3.91 -18.30 -4.20
CA ARG A 100 -4.79 -18.70 -5.30
C ARG A 100 -5.84 -19.67 -4.81
N CYS A 101 -7.04 -19.60 -5.36
CA CYS A 101 -8.03 -20.67 -5.31
C CYS A 101 -8.55 -20.92 -6.72
N GLY A 102 -8.35 -22.12 -7.26
CA GLY A 102 -8.64 -22.39 -8.68
C GLY A 102 -7.80 -21.48 -9.59
N ASP A 103 -8.44 -20.75 -10.51
CA ASP A 103 -7.77 -19.80 -11.42
C ASP A 103 -7.80 -18.34 -10.93
N VAL A 104 -8.28 -18.11 -9.70
CA VAL A 104 -8.40 -16.75 -9.13
C VAL A 104 -7.30 -16.51 -8.12
N ASP A 105 -6.54 -15.46 -8.38
CA ASP A 105 -5.50 -14.96 -7.51
C ASP A 105 -6.08 -13.92 -6.55
N TYR A 106 -5.69 -13.99 -5.28
CA TYR A 106 -6.13 -13.09 -4.24
C TYR A 106 -4.92 -12.48 -3.55
N ALA A 107 -5.02 -11.20 -3.24
CA ALA A 107 -4.03 -10.50 -2.45
C ALA A 107 -4.71 -9.72 -1.33
N SER A 108 -3.99 -9.57 -0.23
CA SER A 108 -4.43 -8.73 0.87
C SER A 108 -3.27 -7.99 1.49
N ALA A 109 -3.47 -6.71 1.83
CA ALA A 109 -2.44 -5.89 2.47
C ALA A 109 -3.08 -4.75 3.26
N ARG A 110 -2.35 -4.23 4.26
CA ARG A 110 -2.57 -2.87 4.76
C ARG A 110 -1.67 -1.94 3.96
N PHE A 111 -2.14 -0.73 3.66
CA PHE A 111 -1.36 0.27 2.94
C PHE A 111 -1.07 1.46 3.84
N ARG A 112 0.10 2.05 3.66
CA ARG A 112 0.50 3.32 4.26
C ARG A 112 0.94 4.27 3.16
N LEU A 113 0.96 5.56 3.49
CA LEU A 113 1.58 6.55 2.63
C LEU A 113 3.08 6.29 2.51
N ALA A 114 3.60 6.51 1.31
CA ALA A 114 5.01 6.56 1.02
C ALA A 114 5.55 7.99 1.26
N PRO A 115 6.87 8.17 1.44
CA PRO A 115 7.46 9.50 1.49
C PRO A 115 7.11 10.32 0.25
N GLY A 116 6.72 11.58 0.43
CA GLY A 116 6.34 12.47 -0.65
C GLY A 116 4.85 12.47 -1.01
N ALA A 117 4.01 11.72 -0.28
CA ALA A 117 2.57 11.80 -0.42
C ALA A 117 2.04 13.23 -0.22
N THR A 118 1.00 13.56 -0.99
CA THR A 118 0.35 14.87 -0.92
C THR A 118 -0.60 14.99 0.26
N GLU A 119 -0.90 16.21 0.72
CA GLU A 119 -1.91 16.44 1.76
C GLU A 119 -3.28 15.83 1.40
N THR A 120 -3.62 15.84 0.10
CA THR A 120 -4.86 15.21 -0.40
C THR A 120 -4.85 13.70 -0.18
N GLU A 121 -3.72 13.03 -0.38
CA GLU A 121 -3.56 11.60 -0.09
C GLU A 121 -3.51 11.33 1.42
N GLU A 122 -2.91 12.23 2.19
CA GLU A 122 -2.91 12.16 3.66
C GLU A 122 -4.32 12.12 4.23
N VAL A 123 -5.17 13.05 3.79
CA VAL A 123 -6.58 13.09 4.19
C VAL A 123 -7.31 11.83 3.72
N ALA A 124 -7.11 11.41 2.47
CA ALA A 124 -7.77 10.22 1.93
C ALA A 124 -7.38 8.92 2.65
N MET A 125 -6.20 8.87 3.27
CA MET A 125 -5.69 7.68 3.96
C MET A 125 -5.98 7.62 5.46
N GLN A 126 -6.60 8.64 6.07
CA GLN A 126 -6.87 8.66 7.51
C GLN A 126 -7.71 7.46 7.97
N ASP A 127 -8.78 7.16 7.25
CA ASP A 127 -9.61 5.99 7.52
C ASP A 127 -9.08 4.75 6.80
N GLU A 128 -8.71 4.92 5.53
CA GLU A 128 -8.40 3.84 4.61
C GLU A 128 -7.09 3.10 4.96
N GLY A 129 -6.05 3.80 5.42
CA GLY A 129 -4.73 3.22 5.67
C GLY A 129 -4.67 2.30 6.89
N SER A 130 -5.63 2.43 7.79
CA SER A 130 -5.66 1.66 9.03
C SER A 130 -6.11 0.21 8.80
N VAL A 131 -6.94 -0.06 7.79
CA VAL A 131 -7.58 -1.36 7.60
C VAL A 131 -6.98 -2.16 6.45
N ARG A 132 -7.13 -3.48 6.53
CA ARG A 132 -6.65 -4.41 5.50
C ARG A 132 -7.55 -4.33 4.27
N LYS A 133 -6.95 -4.39 3.10
CA LYS A 133 -7.62 -4.37 1.78
C LYS A 133 -7.55 -5.74 1.15
N TYR A 134 -8.54 -6.05 0.33
CA TYR A 134 -8.67 -7.30 -0.39
C TYR A 134 -8.77 -7.02 -1.88
N LEU A 135 -7.99 -7.76 -2.67
CA LEU A 135 -8.00 -7.66 -4.12
C LEU A 135 -8.09 -9.05 -4.73
N ARG A 136 -8.78 -9.14 -5.87
CA ARG A 136 -8.74 -10.31 -6.75
C ARG A 136 -8.05 -9.96 -8.05
N TYR A 137 -7.34 -10.92 -8.62
CA TYR A 137 -6.88 -10.87 -9.98
C TYR A 137 -7.71 -11.82 -10.83
N THR A 138 -8.19 -11.31 -11.96
CA THR A 138 -8.88 -12.09 -12.98
C THR A 138 -8.08 -12.00 -14.28
N PRO A 139 -7.69 -13.15 -14.88
CA PRO A 139 -7.02 -13.14 -16.18
C PRO A 139 -7.78 -12.27 -17.20
N GLY A 140 -7.05 -11.42 -17.93
CA GLY A 140 -7.63 -10.48 -18.90
C GLY A 140 -8.16 -9.16 -18.31
N SER A 141 -8.58 -9.11 -17.05
CA SER A 141 -9.04 -7.87 -16.39
C SER A 141 -8.01 -7.26 -15.43
N GLY A 142 -7.11 -8.08 -14.88
CA GLY A 142 -6.11 -7.63 -13.92
C GLY A 142 -6.62 -7.63 -12.47
N TRP A 143 -5.93 -6.88 -11.62
CA TRP A 143 -6.25 -6.72 -10.20
C TRP A 143 -7.41 -5.74 -10.00
N ALA A 144 -8.37 -6.13 -9.16
CA ALA A 144 -9.51 -5.31 -8.76
C ALA A 144 -9.69 -5.34 -7.24
N TYR A 145 -10.04 -4.18 -6.68
CA TYR A 145 -10.38 -4.03 -5.26
C TYR A 145 -11.73 -4.71 -4.97
N LEU A 146 -11.75 -5.54 -3.93
CA LEU A 146 -12.94 -6.27 -3.47
C LEU A 146 -13.62 -5.59 -2.29
N GLY A 147 -12.84 -4.95 -1.43
CA GLY A 147 -13.32 -4.43 -0.16
C GLY A 147 -12.20 -4.38 0.88
N SER A 148 -12.57 -3.98 2.09
CA SER A 148 -11.65 -3.84 3.21
C SER A 148 -12.27 -4.33 4.51
N ASP A 149 -11.43 -4.53 5.52
CA ASP A 149 -11.90 -4.70 6.90
C ASP A 149 -12.62 -3.44 7.37
N GLY A 150 -13.55 -3.61 8.32
CA GLY A 150 -14.08 -2.49 9.11
C GLY A 150 -13.07 -1.97 10.14
N PHE A 151 -13.32 -0.79 10.68
CA PHE A 151 -12.57 -0.23 11.82
C PHE A 151 -13.43 -0.18 13.09
N PRO A 152 -12.94 -0.68 14.25
CA PRO A 152 -11.71 -1.46 14.40
C PRO A 152 -11.81 -2.79 13.64
N SER A 153 -10.69 -3.37 13.22
CA SER A 153 -10.72 -4.70 12.58
C SER A 153 -11.30 -5.71 13.57
N ARG A 154 -12.45 -6.33 13.22
CA ARG A 154 -13.18 -7.28 14.07
C ARG A 154 -12.93 -8.75 13.68
N GLY A 155 -11.86 -9.00 12.94
CA GLY A 155 -11.52 -10.31 12.38
C GLY A 155 -11.26 -10.20 10.88
N GLY A 156 -10.25 -10.94 10.40
CA GLY A 156 -9.69 -10.73 9.06
C GLY A 156 -10.47 -11.41 7.93
N CYS A 157 -9.74 -11.85 6.91
CA CYS A 157 -10.21 -12.04 5.55
C CYS A 157 -11.34 -13.07 5.29
N ALA A 158 -11.80 -13.82 6.29
CA ALA A 158 -12.78 -14.89 6.12
C ALA A 158 -14.13 -14.44 5.52
N ALA A 159 -14.49 -13.16 5.64
CA ALA A 159 -15.71 -12.60 5.05
C ALA A 159 -15.58 -12.23 3.56
N VAL A 160 -14.35 -12.04 3.06
CA VAL A 160 -14.08 -11.42 1.74
C VAL A 160 -13.27 -12.34 0.81
N VAL A 161 -12.58 -13.35 1.35
CA VAL A 161 -11.78 -14.30 0.57
C VAL A 161 -12.23 -15.74 0.81
N PRO A 162 -11.96 -16.68 -0.11
CA PRO A 162 -12.36 -18.07 0.05
C PRO A 162 -11.82 -18.70 1.34
N ALA A 163 -12.62 -19.55 1.98
CA ALA A 163 -12.32 -20.14 3.29
C ALA A 163 -10.96 -20.87 3.35
N GLY A 164 -10.54 -21.52 2.26
CA GLY A 164 -9.24 -22.18 2.16
C GLY A 164 -8.07 -21.19 2.28
N LEU A 165 -8.15 -20.03 1.61
CA LEU A 165 -7.14 -18.97 1.75
C LEU A 165 -7.22 -18.28 3.09
N ALA A 166 -8.43 -17.99 3.58
CA ALA A 166 -8.57 -17.43 4.93
C ALA A 166 -7.90 -18.33 5.97
N THR A 167 -8.02 -19.66 5.84
CA THR A 167 -7.33 -20.62 6.70
C THR A 167 -5.82 -20.60 6.49
N ALA A 168 -5.35 -20.61 5.24
CA ALA A 168 -3.92 -20.55 4.91
C ALA A 168 -3.24 -19.29 5.46
N TRP A 169 -3.97 -18.17 5.50
CA TRP A 169 -3.50 -16.90 6.05
C TRP A 169 -3.82 -16.72 7.54
N MET A 170 -4.16 -17.79 8.27
CA MET A 170 -4.48 -17.77 9.70
C MET A 170 -5.60 -16.78 10.07
N GLY A 171 -6.55 -16.56 9.18
CA GLY A 171 -7.62 -15.59 9.32
C GLY A 171 -7.18 -14.13 9.09
N CYS A 172 -6.03 -13.91 8.44
CA CYS A 172 -5.41 -12.60 8.21
C CYS A 172 -5.26 -11.74 9.47
N ARG A 173 -4.90 -12.41 10.57
CA ARG A 173 -4.59 -11.80 11.87
C ARG A 173 -3.38 -10.87 11.79
#